data_AF-A0A846MMM5-F1
#
_entry.id   AF-A0A846MMM5-F1
#
_cell.length_a   1.000
_cell.length_b   1.000
_cell.length_c   1.000
_cell.angle_alpha   90.00
_cell.angle_beta   90.00
_cell.angle_gamma   90.00
#
_symmetry.space_group_name_H-M   'P 1'
#
loop_
_entity.id
_entity.type
_entity.pdbx_description
1 polymer ?
#
loop_
_entity_poly.entity_id
_entity_poly.type
_entity_poly.pdbx_seq_one_letter_code
_entity_poly.pdbx_strand_id
1 'polypeptide(L)' 'MISVTVKENESIDKALKRFKKKLDKAGVLREYRARTFYEKPSVKKKRELARAIYRQKKEQSEMQG' A
#
# COMPACT_ATOMS: atom_id res chain seq x y z
N MET A 1 9.90 5.50 10.76
CA MET A 1 9.79 4.32 11.65
C MET A 1 8.33 4.14 12.02
N ILE A 2 7.74 2.95 11.84
CA ILE A 2 6.30 2.72 12.10
C ILE A 2 6.16 2.22 13.53
N SER A 3 5.38 2.92 14.36
CA SER A 3 5.06 2.51 15.72
C SER A 3 3.55 2.48 15.96
N VAL A 4 3.13 1.58 16.84
CA VAL A 4 1.75 1.45 17.34
C VAL A 4 1.81 1.45 18.85
N THR A 5 1.21 2.45 19.47
CA THR A 5 1.02 2.49 20.92
C THR A 5 -0.09 1.51 21.28
N VAL A 6 0.22 0.57 22.18
CA VAL A 6 -0.74 -0.40 22.71
C VAL A 6 -1.32 0.19 23.99
N LYS A 7 -2.65 0.17 24.15
CA LYS A 7 -3.32 0.58 25.39
C LYS A 7 -3.43 -0.60 26.35
N GLU A 8 -3.50 -0.34 27.66
CA GLU A 8 -3.48 -1.37 28.72
C GLU A 8 -4.61 -2.41 28.61
N ASN A 9 -5.75 -2.08 28.00
CA ASN A 9 -6.90 -2.99 27.79
C ASN A 9 -7.01 -3.52 26.34
N GLU A 10 -5.93 -3.48 25.56
CA GLU A 10 -5.98 -3.92 24.17
C GLU A 10 -5.40 -5.32 23.97
N SER A 11 -6.19 -6.21 23.34
CA SER A 11 -5.71 -7.51 22.87
C SER A 11 -4.57 -7.35 21.85
N ILE A 12 -3.49 -8.10 22.05
CA ILE A 12 -2.27 -8.10 21.22
C ILE A 12 -2.61 -8.29 19.73
N ASP A 13 -3.59 -9.13 19.40
CA ASP A 13 -4.06 -9.35 18.02
C ASP A 13 -4.58 -8.06 17.35
N LYS A 14 -5.29 -7.21 18.10
CA LYS A 14 -5.80 -5.94 17.56
C LYS A 14 -4.64 -4.97 17.28
N ALA A 15 -3.65 -4.91 18.17
CA ALA A 15 -2.45 -4.11 17.98
C ALA A 15 -1.66 -4.57 16.74
N LEU A 16 -1.45 -5.88 16.57
CA LEU A 16 -0.79 -6.47 15.40
C LEU A 16 -1.54 -6.17 14.10
N LYS A 17 -2.87 -6.29 14.11
CA LYS A 17 -3.70 -5.99 12.93
C LYS A 17 -3.58 -4.52 12.51
N ARG A 18 -3.56 -3.59 13.48
CA ARG A 18 -3.34 -2.16 13.20
C ARG A 18 -1.92 -1.89 12.69
N PHE A 19 -0.92 -2.55 13.26
CA PHE A 19 0.46 -2.43 12.80
C PHE A 19 0.58 -2.90 11.34
N LYS A 20 0.03 -4.08 11.02
CA LYS A 20 -0.03 -4.60 9.65
C LYS A 20 -0.72 -3.61 8.70
N LYS A 21 -1.88 -3.07 9.09
CA LYS A 21 -2.60 -2.08 8.29
C LYS A 21 -1.80 -0.79 8.09
N LYS A 22 -1.07 -0.30 9.11
CA LYS A 22 -0.16 0.85 8.97
C LYS A 22 1.02 0.55 8.05
N LEU A 23 1.59 -0.65 8.15
CA LEU A 23 2.71 -1.10 7.31
C LEU A 23 2.30 -1.22 5.83
N ASP A 24 1.13 -1.80 5.57
CA ASP A 24 0.56 -1.91 4.23
C ASP A 24 0.22 -0.51 3.66
N LYS A 25 -0.37 0.38 4.47
CA LYS A 25 -0.68 1.76 4.06
C LYS A 25 0.58 2.57 3.76
N ALA A 26 1.64 2.37 4.54
CA ALA A 26 2.93 3.01 4.31
C ALA A 26 3.63 2.48 3.05
N GLY A 27 3.24 1.30 2.55
CA GLY A 27 3.76 0.73 1.31
C GLY A 27 5.23 0.32 1.36
N VAL A 28 5.82 0.23 2.56
CA VAL A 28 7.26 -0.03 2.77
C VAL A 28 7.70 -1.32 2.08
N LEU A 29 6.91 -2.40 2.19
CA LEU A 29 7.20 -3.66 1.51
C LEU A 29 7.12 -3.56 -0.01
N ARG A 30 6.19 -2.75 -0.54
CA ARG A 30 6.03 -2.54 -1.97
C ARG A 30 7.20 -1.73 -2.54
N GLU A 31 7.66 -0.74 -1.78
CA GLU A 31 8.82 0.06 -2.12
C GLU A 31 10.11 -0.74 -2.04
N TYR A 32 10.29 -1.54 -0.98
CA TYR A 32 11.42 -2.45 -0.85
C TYR A 32 11.53 -3.37 -2.08
N ARG A 33 10.46 -4.09 -2.43
CA ARG A 33 10.43 -4.96 -3.62
C ARG A 33 10.65 -4.22 -4.94
N ALA A 34 10.28 -2.95 -5.03
CA ALA A 34 10.52 -2.15 -6.23
C ALA A 34 11.98 -1.68 -6.34
N ARG A 35 12.72 -1.67 -5.22
CA ARG A 35 14.13 -1.25 -5.14
C ARG A 35 15.11 -2.41 -5.21
N THR A 36 14.65 -3.66 -5.08
CA THR A 36 15.54 -4.85 -5.12
C THR A 36 16.15 -5.10 -6.50
N PHE A 37 15.59 -4.55 -7.57
CA PHE A 37 16.11 -4.68 -8.92
C PHE A 37 16.00 -3.35 -9.67
N TYR A 38 16.88 -3.16 -10.65
CA TYR A 38 16.82 -2.01 -11.54
C TYR A 38 15.64 -2.15 -12.52
N GLU A 39 14.72 -1.19 -12.48
CA GLU A 39 13.61 -1.06 -13.43
C GLU A 39 13.92 0.08 -14.40
N LYS A 40 14.03 -0.21 -15.70
CA LYS A 40 14.25 0.82 -16.73
C LYS A 40 13.15 1.90 -16.63
N PRO A 41 13.48 3.20 -16.75
CA PRO A 41 12.51 4.29 -16.56
C PRO A 41 11.27 4.19 -17.46
N SER A 42 11.42 3.64 -18.67
CA SER A 42 10.28 3.36 -19.57
C SER A 42 9.29 2.34 -18.97
N VAL A 43 9.80 1.27 -18.37
CA VAL A 43 8.97 0.23 -17.74
C VAL A 43 8.27 0.78 -16.50
N LYS A 44 8.99 1.58 -15.68
CA LYS A 44 8.41 2.27 -14.52
C LYS A 44 7.24 3.18 -14.93
N LYS A 45 7.42 4.00 -15.97
CA LYS A 45 6.35 4.89 -16.50
C LYS A 45 5.13 4.09 -16.99
N LYS A 46 5.34 3.00 -17.75
CA LYS A 46 4.24 2.14 -18.20
C LYS A 46 3.47 1.54 -17.04
N ARG A 47 4.18 1.05 -16.01
CA ARG A 47 3.58 0.48 -14.80
C ARG A 47 2.77 1.50 -14.01
N GLU A 48 3.27 2.74 -13.90
CA GLU A 48 2.56 3.84 -13.22
C GLU A 48 1.28 4.24 -13.97
N LEU A 49 1.35 4.36 -15.30
CA LEU A 49 0.19 4.66 -16.15
C LEU A 49 -0.89 3.58 -16.03
N ALA A 50 -0.52 2.30 -16.13
CA ALA A 50 -1.45 1.19 -15.99
C ALA A 50 -2.16 1.20 -14.61
N ARG A 51 -1.43 1.51 -13.53
CA ARG A 51 -2.01 1.64 -12.18
C ARG A 51 -2.94 2.85 -12.06
N ALA A 52 -2.66 3.95 -12.74
CA ALA A 52 -3.53 5.12 -12.76
C ALA A 52 -4.84 4.80 -13.48
N ILE A 53 -4.77 4.21 -14.68
CA ILE A 53 -5.94 3.79 -15.46
C ILE A 53 -6.81 2.80 -14.66
N TYR A 54 -6.19 1.81 -14.01
CA TYR A 54 -6.93 0.85 -13.19
C TYR A 54 -7.69 1.52 -12.03
N ARG A 55 -7.04 2.47 -11.33
CA ARG A 55 -7.68 3.22 -10.24
C ARG A 55 -8.85 4.07 -10.75
N GLN A 56 -8.65 4.79 -11.83
CA GLN A 56 -9.70 5.62 -12.44
C GLN A 56 -10.90 4.78 -12.89
N LYS A 57 -10.66 3.63 -13.55
CA LYS A 57 -11.73 2.72 -13.95
C LYS A 57 -12.51 2.19 -12.76
N LYS A 58 -11.81 1.84 -11.68
CA LYS A 58 -12.45 1.39 -10.44
C LYS A 58 -13.33 2.47 -9.82
N GLU A 59 -12.81 3.69 -9.69
CA GLU A 59 -13.57 4.84 -9.15
C GLU A 59 -14.80 5.15 -10.01
N GLN A 60 -14.67 5.09 -11.34
CA GLN A 60 -15.80 5.28 -12.26
C GLN A 60 -16.87 4.19 -12.11
N SER A 61 -16.46 2.92 -11.95
CA SER A 61 -17.41 1.83 -11.72
C SER A 61 -18.14 1.95 -10.38
N GLU A 62 -17.48 2.50 -9.36
CA GLU A 62 -18.07 2.75 -8.04
C GLU A 62 -18.99 3.99 -8.02
N MET A 63 -18.84 4.93 -8.96
CA MET A 63 -19.73 6.09 -9.10
C MET A 63 -20.99 5.81 -9.95
N GLN A 64 -20.94 4.79 -10.81
CA GLN A 64 -22.06 4.45 -11.71
C GLN A 64 -23.00 3.38 -11.14
N GLY A 65 -22.64 2.74 -10.02
CA GLY A 65 -23.49 1.80 -9.28
C GLY A 65 -24.01 2.40 -8.00
#